data_AF-A0A7V1NQP2-F1
#
_entry.id   AF-A0A7V1NQP2-F1
#
_cell.length_a   1.000
_cell.length_b   1.000
_cell.length_c   1.000
_cell.angle_alpha   90.00
_cell.angle_beta   90.00
_cell.angle_gamma   90.00
#
_symmetry.space_group_name_H-M   'P 1'
#
loop_
_entity.id
_entity.type
_entity.pdbx_description
1 polymer ?
#
loop_
_entity_poly.entity_id
_entity_poly.type
_entity_poly.pdbx_seq_one_letter_code
_entity_poly.pdbx_strand_id
1 'polypeptide(L)'
;MNNGNDNADAADIIDIGHVINLAKLDLSRKDLGHLGSELNGILGYIDIIKEADVSKISGILDELEYDKLVRGVDLNDEFFKDCRIDECKTDDSFDFAIVEGNAPSLRVRSFTDNGSDTELRHGFFVVPQIIE
;
A
#
# COMPACT_ATOMS: atom_id res chain seq x y z
N MET A 1 28.62 -14.43 46.49
CA MET A 1 28.09 -13.24 45.80
C MET A 1 28.36 -13.44 44.32
N ASN A 2 27.41 -14.03 43.61
CA ASN A 2 27.50 -14.24 42.16
C ASN A 2 26.28 -13.52 41.60
N ASN A 3 26.47 -12.26 41.19
CA ASN A 3 25.43 -11.51 40.50
C ASN A 3 25.32 -12.12 39.09
N GLY A 4 24.36 -13.04 38.94
CA GLY A 4 23.83 -13.40 37.63
C GLY A 4 23.33 -12.12 36.99
N ASN A 5 24.01 -11.70 35.94
CA ASN A 5 23.64 -10.58 35.12
C ASN A 5 22.44 -11.04 34.27
N ASP A 6 21.27 -11.05 34.89
CA ASP A 6 19.99 -11.33 34.23
C ASP A 6 19.54 -10.09 33.43
N ASN A 7 20.44 -9.52 32.63
CA ASN A 7 20.04 -8.85 31.41
C ASN A 7 19.95 -9.97 30.37
N ALA A 8 18.88 -10.76 30.46
CA ALA A 8 18.40 -11.48 29.31
C ALA A 8 18.10 -10.40 28.28
N ASP A 9 19.07 -10.16 27.39
CA ASP A 9 18.90 -9.40 26.16
C ASP A 9 17.53 -9.80 25.61
N ALA A 10 16.62 -8.83 25.55
CA ALA A 10 15.43 -8.96 24.73
C ALA A 10 15.97 -9.20 23.32
N ALA A 11 16.13 -10.48 22.96
CA ALA A 11 16.52 -10.87 21.63
C ALA A 11 15.46 -10.23 20.73
N ASP A 12 15.86 -9.20 19.98
CA ASP A 12 14.95 -8.45 19.14
C ASP A 12 14.18 -9.46 18.29
N ILE A 13 12.87 -9.53 18.52
CA ILE A 13 11.98 -10.52 17.91
C ILE A 13 11.98 -10.32 16.38
N ILE A 14 12.36 -9.12 15.92
CA ILE A 14 12.41 -8.70 14.52
C ILE A 14 13.64 -7.79 14.28
N ASP A 15 14.26 -7.95 13.11
CA ASP A 15 15.22 -6.96 12.57
C ASP A 15 14.46 -5.70 12.10
N ILE A 16 14.35 -4.72 13.00
CA ILE A 16 13.67 -3.44 12.76
C ILE A 16 14.30 -2.67 11.59
N GLY A 17 15.63 -2.76 11.43
CA GLY A 17 16.32 -2.11 10.33
C GLY A 17 15.89 -2.65 8.97
N HIS A 18 15.68 -3.96 8.86
CA HIS A 18 15.17 -4.58 7.64
C HIS A 18 13.73 -4.14 7.31
N VAL A 19 12.84 -4.13 8.30
CA VAL A 19 11.43 -3.71 8.12
C VAL A 19 11.33 -2.27 7.60
N ILE A 20 12.13 -1.38 8.16
CA ILE A 20 12.16 0.04 7.79
C ILE A 20 12.62 0.25 6.36
N ASN A 21 13.64 -0.51 5.93
CA ASN A 21 14.11 -0.48 4.56
C ASN A 21 13.04 -0.96 3.58
N LEU A 22 12.29 -2.02 3.91
CA LEU A 22 11.16 -2.50 3.10
C LEU A 22 10.04 -1.45 2.99
N ALA A 23 9.77 -0.74 4.09
CA ALA A 23 8.76 0.31 4.15
C ALA A 23 9.22 1.66 3.57
N LYS A 24 10.49 1.78 3.15
CA LYS A 24 11.12 3.03 2.65
C LYS A 24 11.02 4.20 3.65
N LEU A 25 11.17 3.90 4.93
CA LEU A 25 11.16 4.92 5.99
C LEU A 25 12.59 5.37 6.29
N ASP A 26 12.82 6.68 6.36
CA ASP A 26 14.09 7.25 6.80
C ASP A 26 13.94 7.73 8.25
N LEU A 27 14.50 6.98 9.20
CA LEU A 27 14.37 7.23 10.64
C LEU A 27 15.73 7.48 11.28
N SER A 28 15.77 8.42 12.22
CA SER A 28 16.99 8.66 13.00
C SER A 28 17.28 7.48 13.94
N ARG A 29 18.54 7.30 14.35
CA ARG A 29 18.91 6.25 15.32
C ARG A 29 18.14 6.31 16.63
N LYS A 30 17.73 7.50 17.06
CA LYS A 30 16.93 7.68 18.27
C LYS A 30 15.51 7.14 18.06
N ASP A 31 14.91 7.43 16.91
CA ASP A 31 13.55 6.98 16.57
C ASP A 31 13.51 5.48 16.30
N LEU A 32 14.60 4.91 15.75
CA LEU A 32 14.78 3.46 15.59
C LEU A 32 14.68 2.71 16.91
N GLY A 33 15.39 3.18 17.95
CA GLY A 33 15.35 2.55 19.27
C GLY A 33 13.98 2.63 19.93
N HIS A 34 13.28 3.77 19.76
CA HIS A 34 11.92 3.94 20.27
C HIS A 34 10.93 3.02 19.56
N LEU A 35 10.94 3.02 18.23
CA LEU A 35 10.08 2.18 17.41
C LEU A 35 10.30 0.70 17.70
N GLY A 36 11.56 0.28 17.90
CA GLY A 36 11.88 -1.09 18.27
C GLY A 36 11.23 -1.53 19.58
N SER A 37 11.31 -0.68 20.60
CA SER A 37 10.67 -0.95 21.89
C SER A 37 9.15 -1.03 21.78
N GLU A 38 8.51 -0.17 20.99
CA GLU A 38 7.07 -0.19 20.80
C GLU A 38 6.61 -1.40 19.99
N LEU A 39 7.33 -1.74 18.91
CA LEU A 39 7.04 -2.91 18.09
C LEU A 39 7.17 -4.20 18.88
N ASN A 40 8.22 -4.35 19.70
CA ASN A 40 8.36 -5.51 20.58
C ASN A 40 7.18 -5.63 21.56
N GLY A 41 6.66 -4.51 22.08
CA GLY A 41 5.45 -4.50 22.89
C GLY A 41 4.21 -4.98 22.12
N ILE A 42 4.01 -4.49 20.90
CA ILE A 42 2.89 -4.89 20.02
C ILE A 42 2.97 -6.38 19.67
N LEU A 43 4.16 -6.90 19.34
CA LEU A 43 4.37 -8.31 19.01
C LEU A 43 4.04 -9.22 20.19
N GLY A 44 4.39 -8.80 21.41
CA GLY A 44 3.98 -9.52 22.62
C GLY A 44 2.46 -9.64 22.77
N TYR A 45 1.70 -8.62 22.39
CA TYR A 45 0.23 -8.71 22.37
C TYR A 45 -0.29 -9.64 21.27
N ILE A 46 0.35 -9.65 20.09
CA ILE A 46 -0.03 -10.54 18.98
C ILE A 46 0.25 -12.01 19.31
N ASP A 47 1.31 -12.30 20.07
CA ASP A 47 1.65 -13.66 20.48
C ASP A 47 0.53 -14.34 21.29
N ILE A 48 -0.29 -13.58 22.01
CA ILE A 48 -1.48 -14.08 22.72
C ILE A 48 -2.47 -14.73 21.73
N ILE A 49 -2.57 -14.23 20.50
CA ILE A 49 -3.50 -14.73 19.48
C ILE A 49 -3.02 -16.06 18.90
N LYS A 50 -1.71 -16.36 18.96
CA LYS A 50 -1.16 -17.63 18.47
C LYS A 50 -1.64 -18.85 19.25
N GLU A 51 -2.12 -18.67 20.48
CA GLU A 51 -2.67 -19.74 21.30
C GLU A 51 -4.09 -20.16 20.89
N ALA A 52 -4.75 -19.39 20.03
CA ALA A 52 -6.09 -19.71 19.55
C ALA A 52 -6.06 -20.86 18.52
N ASP A 53 -6.92 -21.88 18.72
CA ASP A 53 -7.11 -22.95 17.73
C ASP A 53 -7.90 -22.43 16.53
N VAL A 54 -7.20 -22.21 15.41
CA VAL A 54 -7.76 -21.78 14.13
C VAL A 54 -7.85 -22.92 13.10
N SER A 55 -7.63 -24.18 13.50
CA SER A 55 -7.56 -25.33 12.57
C SER A 55 -8.84 -25.57 11.75
N LYS A 56 -9.98 -25.05 12.24
CA LYS A 56 -11.30 -25.21 11.61
C LYS A 56 -11.86 -23.92 11.02
N ILE A 57 -11.08 -22.84 11.04
CA ILE A 57 -11.52 -21.51 10.59
C ILE A 57 -10.81 -21.19 9.27
N SER A 58 -11.58 -20.82 8.25
CA SER A 58 -11.02 -20.23 7.03
C SER A 58 -10.72 -18.75 7.27
N GLY A 59 -9.59 -18.26 6.74
CA GLY A 59 -9.27 -16.84 6.77
C GLY A 59 -10.41 -16.00 6.16
N ILE A 60 -10.67 -14.84 6.75
CA ILE A 60 -11.59 -13.86 6.18
C ILE A 60 -10.85 -13.20 5.03
N LEU A 61 -11.30 -13.41 3.79
CA LEU A 61 -10.68 -12.85 2.59
C LEU A 61 -11.29 -11.50 2.21
N ASP A 62 -12.61 -11.35 2.38
CA ASP A 62 -13.35 -10.12 2.11
C ASP A 62 -14.30 -9.82 3.27
N GLU A 63 -14.40 -8.54 3.67
CA GLU A 63 -15.31 -8.09 4.74
C GLU A 63 -16.79 -8.13 4.30
N LEU A 64 -17.04 -8.07 3.00
CA LEU A 64 -18.36 -8.11 2.41
C LEU A 64 -18.46 -9.28 1.42
N GLU A 65 -19.40 -10.20 1.67
CA GLU A 65 -19.86 -11.13 0.65
C GLU A 65 -20.64 -10.34 -0.42
N TYR A 66 -19.93 -9.82 -1.42
CA TYR A 66 -20.50 -9.07 -2.55
C TYR A 66 -21.68 -9.80 -3.21
N ASP A 67 -21.64 -11.13 -3.22
CA ASP A 67 -22.69 -12.02 -3.71
C ASP A 67 -24.03 -11.87 -2.98
N LYS A 68 -24.02 -11.52 -1.69
CA LYS A 68 -25.24 -11.40 -0.88
C LYS A 68 -25.84 -10.00 -0.88
N LEU A 69 -25.11 -8.99 -1.37
CA LEU A 69 -25.60 -7.61 -1.49
C LEU A 69 -26.47 -7.41 -2.74
N VAL A 70 -26.23 -8.18 -3.80
CA VAL A 70 -27.01 -8.13 -5.04
C VAL A 70 -28.19 -9.11 -4.95
N ARG A 71 -29.10 -8.91 -4.00
CA ARG A 71 -30.39 -9.63 -4.01
C ARG A 71 -31.36 -8.91 -4.95
N GLY A 72 -31.51 -9.42 -6.17
CA GLY A 72 -32.56 -8.98 -7.09
C GLY A 72 -32.27 -9.16 -8.59
N VAL A 73 -31.07 -9.57 -8.96
CA VAL A 73 -30.71 -9.88 -10.35
C VAL A 73 -30.01 -11.24 -10.33
N ASP A 74 -30.51 -12.19 -11.12
CA ASP A 74 -29.79 -13.45 -11.37
C ASP A 74 -28.44 -13.07 -11.99
N LEU A 75 -27.38 -13.11 -11.17
CA LEU A 75 -26.02 -12.94 -11.65
C LEU A 75 -25.74 -14.16 -12.53
N ASN A 76 -25.59 -13.92 -13.83
CA ASN A 76 -25.20 -14.92 -14.81
C ASN A 76 -24.04 -15.76 -14.25
N ASP A 77 -24.23 -17.07 -14.20
CA ASP A 77 -23.24 -18.06 -13.77
C ASP A 77 -21.98 -18.11 -14.68
N GLU A 78 -21.96 -17.33 -15.77
CA GLU A 78 -20.82 -17.18 -16.67
C GLU A 78 -20.01 -15.90 -16.35
N PHE A 79 -19.01 -16.09 -15.50
CA PHE A 79 -17.63 -15.71 -15.81
C PHE A 79 -17.28 -14.24 -16.09
N PHE A 80 -17.75 -13.28 -15.28
CA PHE A 80 -17.18 -11.91 -15.32
C PHE A 80 -17.10 -11.21 -13.97
N LYS A 81 -16.99 -11.94 -12.85
CA LYS A 81 -17.06 -11.31 -11.51
C LYS A 81 -15.97 -10.27 -11.22
N ASP A 82 -14.82 -10.32 -11.91
CA ASP A 82 -13.75 -9.30 -11.78
C ASP A 82 -13.04 -8.95 -13.08
N CYS A 83 -13.56 -9.39 -14.23
CA CYS A 83 -12.88 -9.11 -15.50
C CYS A 83 -13.35 -7.77 -16.07
N ARG A 84 -12.42 -6.82 -16.19
CA ARG A 84 -12.63 -5.60 -16.98
C ARG A 84 -12.86 -5.99 -18.44
N ILE A 85 -14.01 -5.62 -19.00
CA ILE A 85 -14.30 -5.76 -20.43
C ILE A 85 -13.29 -4.90 -21.21
N ASP A 86 -12.69 -5.47 -22.27
CA ASP A 86 -11.70 -4.80 -23.12
C ASP A 86 -12.36 -3.83 -24.10
N GLU A 87 -12.95 -2.77 -23.54
CA GLU A 87 -13.58 -1.67 -24.28
C GLU A 87 -12.83 -0.36 -24.00
N CYS A 88 -12.48 0.37 -25.05
CA CYS A 88 -11.93 1.71 -24.91
C CYS A 88 -12.98 2.65 -24.34
N LYS A 89 -12.81 3.05 -23.08
CA LYS A 89 -13.58 4.14 -22.48
C LYS A 89 -12.78 5.43 -22.62
N THR A 90 -13.38 6.44 -23.26
CA THR A 90 -12.88 7.81 -23.16
C THR A 90 -13.09 8.25 -21.72
N ASP A 91 -11.98 8.50 -21.02
CA ASP A 91 -12.00 8.89 -19.62
C ASP A 91 -12.26 10.40 -19.52
N ASP A 92 -13.53 10.76 -19.49
CA ASP A 92 -13.96 12.15 -19.28
C ASP A 92 -13.62 12.65 -17.85
N SER A 93 -13.13 11.77 -16.95
CA SER A 93 -12.72 12.13 -15.58
C SER A 93 -11.25 12.53 -15.47
N PHE A 94 -10.44 12.31 -16.51
CA PHE A 94 -9.05 12.75 -16.52
C PHE A 94 -8.95 14.26 -16.75
N ASP A 95 -8.59 14.99 -15.69
CA ASP A 95 -8.29 16.42 -15.76
C ASP A 95 -6.79 16.66 -15.53
N PHE A 96 -6.13 17.18 -16.55
CA PHE A 96 -4.70 17.49 -16.50
C PHE A 96 -4.37 18.57 -15.45
N ALA A 97 -5.31 19.48 -15.16
CA ALA A 97 -5.14 20.50 -14.11
C ALA A 97 -5.06 19.87 -12.71
N ILE A 98 -5.82 18.78 -12.46
CA ILE A 98 -5.75 18.04 -11.20
C ILE A 98 -4.37 17.38 -11.06
N VAL A 99 -3.85 16.80 -12.14
CA VAL A 99 -2.52 16.18 -12.13
C VAL A 99 -1.43 17.22 -11.87
N GLU A 100 -1.48 18.36 -12.55
CA GLU A 100 -0.53 19.45 -12.39
C GLU A 100 -0.58 20.08 -11.00
N GLY A 101 -1.77 20.22 -10.40
CA GLY A 101 -1.94 20.76 -9.05
C GLY A 101 -1.42 19.86 -7.93
N ASN A 102 -1.36 18.54 -8.14
CA ASN A 102 -0.95 17.57 -7.11
C ASN A 102 0.47 17.01 -7.32
N ALA A 103 1.07 17.18 -8.51
CA ALA A 103 2.39 16.67 -8.81
C ALA A 103 3.49 17.51 -8.11
N PRO A 104 4.37 16.90 -7.29
CA PRO A 104 5.47 17.63 -6.64
C PRO A 104 6.45 18.26 -7.65
N SER A 105 6.67 17.60 -8.77
CA SER A 105 7.46 18.13 -9.88
C SER A 105 6.99 17.54 -11.20
N LEU A 106 6.57 18.39 -12.12
CA LEU A 106 6.02 18.02 -13.42
C LEU A 106 6.65 18.90 -14.50
N ARG A 107 7.04 18.29 -15.62
CA ARG A 107 7.45 19.01 -16.84
C ARG A 107 6.37 18.82 -17.90
N VAL A 108 5.66 19.90 -18.20
CA VAL A 108 4.58 19.92 -19.19
C VAL A 108 5.09 20.50 -20.50
N ARG A 109 4.63 19.92 -21.61
CA ARG A 109 4.72 20.51 -22.95
C ARG A 109 3.30 20.59 -23.52
N SER A 110 3.00 21.74 -24.07
CA SER A 110 1.76 22.01 -24.78
C SER A 110 2.04 22.00 -26.27
N PHE A 111 1.19 21.31 -27.03
CA PHE A 111 1.17 21.41 -28.48
C PHE A 111 -0.25 21.76 -28.93
N THR A 112 -0.35 22.75 -29.81
CA THR A 112 -1.56 23.02 -30.57
C THR A 112 -1.50 22.22 -31.86
N ASP A 113 -2.51 21.37 -32.07
CA ASP A 113 -2.65 20.64 -33.34
C ASP A 113 -3.10 21.62 -34.43
N ASN A 114 -2.49 21.56 -35.61
CA ASN A 114 -2.80 22.45 -36.72
C ASN A 114 -4.12 22.01 -37.37
N GLY A 115 -5.25 22.27 -36.69
CA GLY A 115 -6.58 21.89 -37.16
C GLY A 115 -7.66 21.75 -36.08
N SER A 116 -7.32 21.80 -34.79
CA SER A 116 -8.29 21.80 -33.69
C SER A 116 -7.96 22.89 -32.66
N ASP A 117 -8.99 23.53 -32.08
CA ASP A 117 -8.85 24.49 -30.97
C ASP A 117 -8.52 23.79 -29.63
N THR A 118 -8.13 22.51 -29.66
CA THR A 118 -7.90 21.70 -28.47
C THR A 118 -6.40 21.65 -28.15
N GLU A 119 -5.99 22.27 -27.04
CA GLU A 119 -4.61 22.21 -26.57
C GLU A 119 -4.31 20.81 -26.01
N LEU A 120 -3.47 20.06 -26.70
CA LEU A 120 -3.00 18.77 -26.21
C LEU A 120 -1.85 19.03 -25.23
N ARG A 121 -2.12 18.80 -23.94
CA ARG A 121 -1.14 18.92 -22.86
C ARG A 121 -0.63 17.53 -22.50
N HIS A 122 0.70 17.36 -22.51
CA HIS A 122 1.33 16.14 -22.02
C HIS A 122 2.55 16.49 -21.15
N GLY A 123 2.93 15.61 -20.24
CA GLY A 123 4.04 15.88 -19.33
C GLY A 123 4.64 14.63 -18.72
N PHE A 124 5.76 14.85 -18.02
CA PHE A 124 6.49 13.80 -17.31
C PHE A 124 6.70 14.22 -15.85
N PHE A 125 6.49 13.30 -14.92
CA PHE A 125 6.89 13.47 -13.53
C PHE A 125 8.41 13.52 -13.45
N VAL A 126 8.94 14.50 -12.72
CA VAL A 126 10.38 14.64 -12.52
C VAL A 126 10.75 14.02 -11.18
N VAL A 127 11.55 12.97 -11.23
CA VAL A 127 12.10 12.29 -10.06
C VAL A 127 13.62 12.21 -10.15
N PRO A 128 14.34 12.09 -9.02
CA PRO A 128 15.77 11.78 -9.04
C PRO A 128 16.05 10.54 -9.90
N GLN A 129 17.20 10.52 -10.56
CA GLN A 129 17.60 9.37 -11.36
C GLN A 129 17.69 8.12 -10.48
N ILE A 130 17.08 7.03 -10.93
CA ILE A 130 17.24 5.72 -10.30
C ILE A 130 18.65 5.24 -10.64
N ILE A 131 19.52 5.20 -9.64
CA ILE A 131 20.89 4.68 -9.73
C ILE A 131 20.90 3.36 -8.97
N GLU A 132 21.42 2.31 -9.61
CA GLU A 132 21.68 0.99 -9.00
C GLU A 132 23.03 0.96 -8.27
#